data_AF-A0A3Q0JFJ3-F1
#
_entry.id   AF-A0A3Q0JFJ3-F1
#
_cell.length_a   1.000
_cell.length_b   1.000
_cell.length_c   1.000
_cell.angle_alpha   90.00
_cell.angle_beta   90.00
_cell.angle_gamma   90.00
#
_symmetry.space_group_name_H-M   'P 1'
#
loop_
_entity.id
_entity.type
_entity.pdbx_description
1 polymer ?
#
loop_
_entity_poly.entity_id
_entity_poly.type
_entity_poly.pdbx_seq_one_letter_code
_entity_poly.pdbx_strand_id
1 'polypeptide(L)'
;MLLLTGQYEAALEFLVRTPRLRCHGVHMAIALLKTGYLAVTGSSEAPLLSIESHDAPPCRRLNPSRLITLYTNRFETSAPREALHYYFVLRDTYAPGPPHNMFASCVAALALQTRDFGAIFGALDAEGCVSPGLLHEFGTREADIRHVVVYAAECSENKGE
;
A
#
# COMPACT_ATOMS: atom_id res chain seq x y z
N MET A 1 8.35 -23.20 -13.49
CA MET A 1 7.17 -24.11 -13.53
C MET A 1 5.90 -23.41 -13.07
N LEU A 2 5.79 -22.87 -11.85
CA LEU A 2 4.52 -22.28 -11.35
C LEU A 2 3.92 -21.19 -12.24
N LEU A 3 4.72 -20.21 -12.71
CA LEU A 3 4.26 -19.17 -13.65
C LEU A 3 3.72 -19.77 -14.97
N LEU A 4 4.39 -20.79 -15.51
CA LEU A 4 3.98 -21.43 -16.77
C LEU A 4 2.72 -22.30 -16.61
N THR A 5 2.44 -22.74 -15.39
CA THR A 5 1.19 -23.44 -15.05
C THR A 5 0.06 -22.50 -14.62
N GLY A 6 0.25 -21.17 -14.74
CA GLY A 6 -0.76 -20.18 -14.35
C GLY A 6 -0.96 -20.00 -12.84
N GLN A 7 -0.09 -20.57 -12.00
CA GLN A 7 -0.15 -20.46 -10.54
C GLN A 7 0.60 -19.21 -10.07
N TYR A 8 0.12 -18.02 -10.47
CA TYR A 8 0.81 -16.76 -10.27
C TYR A 8 0.98 -16.43 -8.78
N GLU A 9 -0.07 -16.55 -7.98
CA GLU A 9 -0.09 -16.19 -6.55
C GLU A 9 0.92 -17.04 -5.77
N ALA A 10 0.94 -18.35 -6.01
CA ALA A 10 1.91 -19.26 -5.40
C ALA A 10 3.35 -18.97 -5.87
N ALA A 11 3.54 -18.65 -7.16
CA ALA A 11 4.85 -18.29 -7.69
C ALA A 11 5.39 -17.01 -7.02
N LEU A 12 4.55 -15.99 -6.87
CA LEU A 12 4.92 -14.71 -6.27
C LEU A 12 5.22 -14.86 -4.78
N GLU A 13 4.43 -15.63 -4.03
CA GLU A 13 4.71 -15.90 -2.61
C GLU A 13 6.09 -16.53 -2.44
N PHE A 14 6.43 -17.52 -3.27
CA PHE A 14 7.75 -18.15 -3.26
C PHE A 14 8.89 -17.15 -3.53
N LEU A 15 8.72 -16.27 -4.52
CA LEU A 15 9.71 -15.25 -4.88
C LEU A 15 9.88 -14.21 -3.77
N VAL A 16 8.79 -13.75 -3.16
CA VAL A 16 8.78 -12.75 -2.08
C VAL A 16 9.42 -13.27 -0.80
N ARG A 17 9.26 -14.57 -0.52
CA ARG A 17 9.92 -15.23 0.62
C ARG A 17 11.43 -15.33 0.43
N THR A 18 11.89 -15.46 -0.81
CA THR A 18 13.31 -15.57 -1.16
C THR A 18 13.99 -14.19 -1.14
N PRO A 19 14.90 -13.88 -0.20
CA PRO A 19 15.43 -12.52 -0.03
C PRO A 19 16.06 -11.91 -1.28
N ARG A 20 16.77 -12.73 -2.08
CA ARG A 20 17.43 -12.30 -3.32
C ARG A 20 16.46 -12.00 -4.46
N LEU A 21 15.27 -12.61 -4.44
CA LEU A 21 14.26 -12.48 -5.50
C LEU A 21 13.07 -11.62 -5.06
N ARG A 22 13.06 -11.14 -3.82
CA ARG A 22 11.92 -10.43 -3.23
C ARG A 22 11.53 -9.19 -4.01
N CYS A 23 12.49 -8.34 -4.36
CA CYS A 23 12.21 -7.13 -5.14
C CYS A 23 11.57 -7.51 -6.48
N HIS A 24 12.08 -8.51 -7.17
CA HIS A 24 11.51 -9.01 -8.42
C HIS A 24 10.09 -9.56 -8.22
N GLY A 25 9.87 -10.34 -7.15
CA GLY A 25 8.55 -10.86 -6.79
C GLY A 25 7.53 -9.74 -6.55
N VAL A 26 7.91 -8.68 -5.84
CA VAL A 26 7.03 -7.53 -5.58
C VAL A 26 6.73 -6.77 -6.86
N HIS A 27 7.73 -6.45 -7.70
CA HIS A 27 7.49 -5.74 -8.95
C HIS A 27 6.66 -6.56 -9.95
N MET A 28 6.88 -7.87 -10.03
CA MET A 28 6.04 -8.76 -10.85
C MET A 28 4.61 -8.80 -10.34
N ALA A 29 4.41 -8.86 -9.02
CA ALA A 29 3.07 -8.80 -8.43
C ALA A 29 2.37 -7.48 -8.75
N ILE A 30 3.06 -6.35 -8.65
CA ILE A 30 2.50 -5.03 -9.01
C ILE A 30 2.10 -5.00 -10.48
N ALA A 31 2.94 -5.53 -11.37
CA ALA A 31 2.63 -5.61 -12.80
C ALA A 31 1.37 -6.45 -13.06
N LEU A 32 1.31 -7.65 -12.47
CA LEU A 32 0.17 -8.56 -12.64
C LEU A 32 -1.12 -8.00 -12.03
N LEU A 33 -1.03 -7.26 -10.91
CA LEU A 33 -2.15 -6.59 -10.26
C LEU A 33 -2.74 -5.52 -11.19
N LYS A 34 -1.90 -4.69 -11.82
CA LYS A 34 -2.35 -3.65 -12.76
C LYS A 34 -3.00 -4.21 -14.02
N THR A 35 -2.59 -5.40 -14.45
CA THR A 35 -3.18 -6.09 -15.60
C THR A 35 -4.42 -6.93 -15.26
N GLY A 36 -4.78 -7.07 -13.98
CA GLY A 36 -5.94 -7.87 -13.56
C GLY A 36 -5.74 -9.39 -13.63
N TYR A 37 -4.48 -9.87 -13.67
CA TYR A 37 -4.16 -11.30 -13.73
C TYR A 37 -3.95 -11.95 -12.34
N LEU A 38 -4.10 -11.17 -11.25
CA LEU A 38 -4.01 -11.69 -9.89
C LEU A 38 -5.38 -11.79 -9.24
N ALA A 39 -5.65 -12.96 -8.67
CA ALA A 39 -6.75 -13.12 -7.73
C ALA A 39 -6.35 -12.47 -6.40
N VAL A 40 -7.08 -11.43 -5.99
CA VAL A 40 -6.81 -10.67 -4.76
C VAL A 40 -7.75 -11.06 -3.63
N THR A 41 -7.25 -11.02 -2.39
CA THR A 41 -8.08 -11.26 -1.21
C THR A 41 -9.07 -10.12 -0.98
N GLY A 42 -10.30 -10.44 -0.59
CA GLY A 42 -11.30 -9.42 -0.23
C GLY A 42 -11.05 -8.74 1.13
N SER A 43 -10.22 -9.35 2.00
CA SER A 43 -9.87 -8.82 3.31
C SER A 43 -8.40 -8.37 3.34
N SER A 44 -8.16 -7.20 3.91
CA SER A 44 -6.81 -6.66 4.17
C SER A 44 -6.09 -7.39 5.31
N GLU A 45 -6.83 -8.00 6.24
CA GLU A 45 -6.30 -8.77 7.39
C GLU A 45 -5.86 -10.19 7.02
N ALA A 46 -6.19 -10.64 5.81
CA ALA A 46 -5.83 -11.97 5.34
C ALA A 46 -4.31 -12.18 5.31
N PRO A 47 -3.82 -13.42 5.47
CA PRO A 47 -2.41 -13.75 5.23
C PRO A 47 -2.00 -13.41 3.79
N LEU A 48 -0.68 -13.40 3.52
CA LEU A 48 -0.14 -13.08 2.19
C LEU A 48 -0.77 -13.94 1.07
N LEU A 49 -0.99 -15.22 1.36
CA LEU A 49 -1.80 -16.11 0.54
C LEU A 49 -2.96 -16.66 1.36
N SER A 50 -4.17 -16.62 0.80
CA SER A 50 -5.33 -17.29 1.34
C SER A 50 -6.04 -18.12 0.27
N ILE A 51 -6.94 -18.98 0.74
CA ILE A 51 -7.87 -19.74 -0.10
C ILE A 51 -9.26 -19.34 0.39
N GLU A 52 -10.12 -18.85 -0.50
CA GLU A 52 -11.52 -18.60 -0.15
C GLU A 52 -12.37 -19.85 -0.42
N SER A 53 -13.49 -19.99 0.30
CA SER A 53 -14.37 -21.17 0.23
C SER A 53 -14.96 -21.43 -1.17
N HIS A 54 -14.98 -20.41 -2.03
CA HIS A 54 -15.48 -20.50 -3.41
C HIS A 54 -14.39 -20.81 -4.44
N ASP A 55 -13.11 -20.83 -4.04
CA ASP A 55 -12.01 -21.05 -4.97
C ASP A 55 -11.81 -22.54 -5.28
N ALA A 56 -11.71 -22.88 -6.57
CA ALA A 56 -11.41 -24.25 -7.00
C ALA A 56 -9.93 -24.59 -6.70
N PRO A 57 -9.59 -25.75 -6.10
CA PRO A 57 -8.20 -26.15 -5.94
C PRO A 57 -7.49 -26.26 -7.30
N PRO A 58 -6.26 -25.75 -7.48
CA PRO A 58 -5.31 -25.22 -6.49
C PRO A 58 -5.29 -23.67 -6.39
N CYS A 59 -6.35 -22.97 -6.80
CA CYS A 59 -6.40 -21.52 -6.80
C CYS A 59 -6.13 -20.93 -5.41
N ARG A 60 -5.41 -19.82 -5.39
CA ARG A 60 -5.08 -19.05 -4.19
C ARG A 60 -5.27 -17.58 -4.50
N ARG A 61 -5.48 -16.78 -3.46
CA ARG A 61 -5.58 -15.33 -3.56
C ARG A 61 -4.42 -14.67 -2.85
N LEU A 62 -3.86 -13.64 -3.47
CA LEU A 62 -2.76 -12.85 -2.94
C LEU A 62 -3.30 -11.60 -2.24
N ASN A 63 -2.81 -11.28 -1.06
CA ASN A 63 -3.13 -10.03 -0.37
C ASN A 63 -2.15 -8.92 -0.82
N PRO A 64 -2.56 -7.96 -1.68
CA PRO A 64 -1.68 -6.91 -2.16
C PRO A 64 -1.28 -5.95 -1.04
N SER A 65 -2.18 -5.62 -0.12
CA SER A 65 -1.91 -4.77 1.03
C SER A 65 -0.82 -5.35 1.91
N ARG A 66 -0.90 -6.66 2.19
CA ARG A 66 0.10 -7.37 2.99
C ARG A 66 1.43 -7.47 2.26
N LEU A 67 1.42 -7.71 0.95
CA LEU A 67 2.64 -7.77 0.14
C LEU A 67 3.41 -6.45 0.20
N ILE A 68 2.71 -5.33 -0.04
CA ILE A 68 3.29 -4.00 -0.10
C ILE A 68 3.82 -3.56 1.26
N THR A 69 3.03 -3.73 2.33
CA THR A 69 3.45 -3.39 3.70
C THR A 69 4.68 -4.21 4.12
N LEU A 70 4.68 -5.54 3.92
CA LEU A 70 5.86 -6.37 4.25
C LEU A 70 7.14 -5.97 3.50
N TYR A 71 7.00 -5.43 2.28
CA TYR A 71 8.13 -4.97 1.49
C TYR A 71 8.65 -3.59 1.96
N THR A 72 7.73 -2.65 2.16
CA THR A 72 8.00 -1.25 2.51
C THR A 72 8.47 -1.07 3.95
N ASN A 73 8.03 -1.91 4.91
CA ASN A 73 8.47 -1.89 6.32
C ASN A 73 10.00 -1.89 6.51
N ARG A 74 10.78 -2.27 5.48
CA ARG A 74 12.25 -2.29 5.52
C ARG A 74 12.89 -0.93 5.32
N PHE A 75 12.19 -0.01 4.64
CA PHE A 75 12.75 1.26 4.20
C PHE A 75 11.79 2.44 4.38
N GLU A 76 10.56 2.23 4.83
CA GLU A 76 9.56 3.29 4.94
C GLU A 76 10.00 4.50 5.78
N THR A 77 10.78 4.26 6.85
CA THR A 77 11.33 5.34 7.68
C THR A 77 12.58 6.00 7.09
N SER A 78 13.36 5.25 6.31
CA SER A 78 14.62 5.74 5.71
C SER A 78 14.39 6.44 4.38
N ALA A 79 13.35 6.03 3.66
CA ALA A 79 13.03 6.41 2.29
C ALA A 79 11.49 6.51 2.14
N PRO A 80 10.85 7.51 2.79
CA PRO A 80 9.40 7.65 2.81
C PRO A 80 8.84 7.96 1.42
N ARG A 81 9.57 8.72 0.59
CA ARG A 81 9.21 9.01 -0.80
C ARG A 81 9.03 7.72 -1.60
N GLU A 82 9.98 6.81 -1.52
CA GLU A 82 9.92 5.50 -2.18
C GLU A 82 8.75 4.68 -1.66
N ALA A 83 8.52 4.66 -0.34
CA ALA A 83 7.41 3.91 0.25
C ALA A 83 6.05 4.41 -0.24
N LEU A 84 5.87 5.73 -0.38
CA LEU A 84 4.65 6.31 -0.94
C LEU A 84 4.36 5.81 -2.36
N HIS A 85 5.38 5.59 -3.20
CA HIS A 85 5.19 5.01 -4.53
C HIS A 85 4.62 3.59 -4.50
N TYR A 86 5.03 2.79 -3.51
CA TYR A 86 4.46 1.46 -3.32
C TYR A 86 3.05 1.53 -2.73
N TYR A 87 2.80 2.42 -1.78
CA TYR A 87 1.46 2.61 -1.20
C TYR A 87 0.45 3.10 -2.24
N PHE A 88 0.87 3.91 -3.22
CA PHE A 88 -0.01 4.40 -4.28
C PHE A 88 -0.64 3.26 -5.11
N VAL A 89 0.00 2.10 -5.18
CA VAL A 89 -0.56 0.90 -5.84
C VAL A 89 -1.85 0.43 -5.14
N LEU A 90 -2.01 0.73 -3.85
CA LEU A 90 -3.14 0.33 -3.02
C LEU A 90 -4.31 1.32 -3.03
N ARG A 91 -4.27 2.36 -3.87
CA ARG A 91 -5.32 3.40 -3.94
C ARG A 91 -6.70 2.87 -4.29
N ASP A 92 -6.76 1.78 -5.05
CA ASP A 92 -7.99 1.14 -5.52
C ASP A 92 -8.40 -0.05 -4.63
N THR A 93 -7.65 -0.30 -3.55
CA THR A 93 -7.94 -1.37 -2.58
C THR A 93 -8.53 -0.79 -1.30
N TYR A 94 -9.62 -1.38 -0.83
CA TYR A 94 -10.37 -0.91 0.34
C TYR A 94 -10.29 -1.94 1.47
N ALA A 95 -10.13 -1.46 2.70
CA ALA A 95 -10.27 -2.31 3.87
C ALA A 95 -11.76 -2.56 4.15
N PRO A 96 -12.13 -3.71 4.76
CA PRO A 96 -13.46 -3.89 5.29
C PRO A 96 -13.66 -2.93 6.47
N GLY A 97 -14.53 -1.93 6.33
CA GLY A 97 -14.85 -0.98 7.38
C GLY A 97 -14.99 0.46 6.87
N PRO A 98 -14.11 1.39 7.28
CA PRO A 98 -14.27 2.80 6.93
C PRO A 98 -14.12 3.02 5.40
N PRO A 99 -14.65 4.12 4.85
CA PRO A 99 -14.65 4.42 3.41
C PRO A 99 -13.25 4.81 2.86
N HIS A 100 -12.18 4.50 3.59
CA HIS A 100 -10.83 4.88 3.21
C HIS A 100 -10.12 3.73 2.51
N ASN A 101 -9.38 4.06 1.45
CA ASN A 101 -8.53 3.10 0.78
C ASN A 101 -7.29 2.75 1.62
N MET A 102 -6.69 1.61 1.32
CA MET A 102 -5.48 1.14 1.99
C MET A 102 -4.29 2.10 1.79
N PHE A 103 -4.28 2.86 0.69
CA PHE A 103 -3.33 3.94 0.49
C PHE A 103 -3.40 4.97 1.62
N ALA A 104 -4.58 5.51 1.93
CA ALA A 104 -4.77 6.47 3.01
C ALA A 104 -4.33 5.91 4.36
N SER A 105 -4.66 4.65 4.64
CA SER A 105 -4.23 3.96 5.86
C SER A 105 -2.72 3.83 5.98
N CYS A 106 -2.04 3.43 4.91
CA CYS A 106 -0.57 3.33 4.91
C CYS A 106 0.12 4.69 5.04
N VAL A 107 -0.40 5.73 4.37
CA VAL A 107 0.14 7.09 4.46
C VAL A 107 -0.04 7.67 5.85
N ALA A 108 -1.22 7.51 6.46
CA ALA A 108 -1.48 7.97 7.82
C ALA A 108 -0.58 7.25 8.83
N ALA A 109 -0.42 5.93 8.69
CA ALA A 109 0.50 5.16 9.54
C ALA A 109 1.95 5.65 9.41
N LEU A 110 2.42 5.88 8.17
CA LEU A 110 3.76 6.40 7.90
C LEU A 110 3.97 7.80 8.50
N ALA A 111 2.99 8.69 8.36
CA ALA A 111 3.07 10.05 8.91
C ALA A 111 3.10 10.05 10.43
N LEU A 112 2.27 9.24 11.07
CA LEU A 112 2.27 9.09 12.54
C LEU A 112 3.57 8.48 13.05
N GLN A 113 4.18 7.55 12.30
CA GLN A 113 5.43 6.91 12.68
C GLN A 113 6.66 7.81 12.50
N THR A 114 6.69 8.59 11.42
CA THR A 114 7.83 9.47 11.09
C THR A 114 7.73 10.84 11.75
N ARG A 115 6.52 11.27 12.14
CA ARG A 115 6.19 12.63 12.59
C ARG A 115 6.50 13.73 11.57
N ASP A 116 6.78 13.36 10.32
CA ASP A 116 7.14 14.31 9.28
C ASP A 116 5.91 14.67 8.43
N PHE A 117 4.93 15.27 9.08
CA PHE A 117 3.70 15.72 8.42
C PHE A 117 3.99 16.77 7.33
N GLY A 118 4.98 17.64 7.58
CA GLY A 118 5.40 18.68 6.65
C GLY A 118 5.95 18.12 5.34
N ALA A 119 6.84 17.12 5.39
CA ALA A 119 7.35 16.52 4.16
C ALA A 119 6.28 15.71 3.41
N ILE A 120 5.44 14.97 4.13
CA ILE A 120 4.45 14.07 3.51
C ILE A 120 3.28 14.85 2.90
N PHE A 121 2.66 15.73 3.68
CA PHE A 121 1.45 16.47 3.30
C PHE A 121 1.74 17.85 2.73
N GLY A 122 2.87 18.46 3.10
CA GLY A 122 3.19 19.85 2.83
C GLY A 122 3.17 20.68 4.11
N ALA A 123 3.80 21.85 4.06
CA ALA A 123 3.84 22.79 5.19
C ALA A 123 3.31 24.17 4.78
N LEU A 124 2.63 24.84 5.70
CA LEU A 124 2.29 26.26 5.57
C LEU A 124 3.54 27.10 5.84
N ASP A 125 3.88 28.00 4.93
CA ASP A 125 4.89 29.02 5.17
C ASP A 125 4.36 30.17 6.06
N ALA A 126 5.25 31.08 6.45
CA ALA A 126 4.90 32.21 7.31
C ALA A 126 3.97 33.21 6.62
N GLU A 127 3.93 33.18 5.29
CA GLU A 127 3.12 33.99 4.41
C GLU A 127 1.73 33.37 4.14
N GLY A 128 1.46 32.16 4.67
CA GLY A 128 0.19 31.44 4.55
C GLY A 128 0.02 30.64 3.26
N CYS A 129 1.08 30.49 2.46
CA CYS A 129 1.15 29.65 1.28
C CYS A 129 1.53 28.20 1.65
N VAL A 130 0.92 27.24 0.95
CA VAL A 130 1.17 25.80 1.19
C VAL A 130 2.30 25.34 0.28
N SER A 131 3.42 24.96 0.88
CA SER A 131 4.48 24.22 0.18
C SER A 131 4.00 22.80 -0.13
N PRO A 132 4.16 22.31 -1.38
CA PRO A 132 3.67 20.99 -1.77
C PRO A 132 4.48 19.88 -1.08
N GLY A 133 3.78 18.95 -0.45
CA GLY A 133 4.39 17.72 0.10
C GLY A 133 4.59 16.62 -0.94
N LEU A 134 5.18 15.51 -0.49
CA LEU A 134 5.43 14.32 -1.32
C LEU A 134 4.16 13.76 -1.98
N LEU A 135 2.99 13.90 -1.33
CA LEU A 135 1.72 13.43 -1.92
C LEU A 135 1.32 14.18 -3.19
N HIS A 136 1.82 15.40 -3.40
CA HIS A 136 1.51 16.18 -4.59
C HIS A 136 2.18 15.61 -5.86
N GLU A 137 3.29 14.86 -5.70
CA GLU A 137 4.04 14.25 -6.81
C GLU A 137 3.24 13.15 -7.53
N PHE A 138 2.23 12.58 -6.87
CA PHE A 138 1.46 11.45 -7.40
C PHE A 138 0.38 11.86 -8.41
N GLY A 139 0.22 13.17 -8.68
CA GLY A 139 -0.83 13.69 -9.56
C GLY A 139 -2.24 13.31 -9.11
N THR A 140 -2.39 12.88 -7.85
CA THR A 140 -3.66 12.57 -7.23
C THR A 140 -4.53 13.82 -7.21
N ARG A 141 -5.86 13.65 -7.35
CA ARG A 141 -6.75 14.80 -7.26
C ARG A 141 -6.57 15.45 -5.89
N GLU A 142 -6.64 16.77 -5.83
CA GLU A 142 -6.50 17.50 -4.58
C GLU A 142 -7.51 17.03 -3.51
N ALA A 143 -8.70 16.60 -3.95
CA ALA A 143 -9.72 15.98 -3.10
C ALA A 143 -9.23 14.68 -2.42
N ASP A 144 -8.48 13.84 -3.13
CA ASP A 144 -7.96 12.58 -2.59
C ASP A 144 -6.86 12.86 -1.55
N ILE A 145 -6.00 13.85 -1.82
CA ILE A 145 -4.96 14.29 -0.88
C ILE A 145 -5.61 14.85 0.39
N ARG A 146 -6.60 15.73 0.26
CA ARG A 146 -7.34 16.29 1.40
C ARG A 146 -8.00 15.19 2.24
N HIS A 147 -8.58 14.19 1.59
CA HIS A 147 -9.18 13.06 2.29
C HIS A 147 -8.15 12.26 3.10
N VAL A 148 -6.95 12.02 2.56
CA VAL A 148 -5.86 11.36 3.29
C VAL A 148 -5.38 12.21 4.47
N VAL A 149 -5.26 13.54 4.29
CA VAL A 149 -4.86 14.48 5.35
C VAL A 149 -5.87 14.46 6.50
N VAL A 150 -7.17 14.55 6.20
CA VAL A 150 -8.24 14.52 7.22
C VAL A 150 -8.19 13.20 7.98
N TYR A 151 -8.08 12.08 7.27
CA TYR A 151 -7.97 10.77 7.91
C TYR A 151 -6.72 10.65 8.80
N ALA A 152 -5.57 11.20 8.36
CA ALA A 152 -4.36 11.22 9.18
C ALA A 152 -4.51 12.08 10.43
N ALA A 153 -5.21 13.22 10.34
CA ALA A 153 -5.52 14.08 11.47
C ALA A 153 -6.43 13.37 12.49
N GLU A 154 -7.52 12.75 12.04
CA GLU A 154 -8.41 11.92 12.88
C GLU A 154 -7.63 10.79 13.58
N CYS A 155 -6.68 10.16 12.89
CA CYS A 155 -5.83 9.13 13.47
C CYS A 155 -4.83 9.68 14.49
N SER A 156 -4.40 10.94 14.37
CA SER A 156 -3.54 11.62 15.36
C SER A 156 -4.34 11.96 16.62
N GLU A 157 -5.52 12.57 16.44
CA GLU A 157 -6.43 12.93 17.53
C GLU A 157 -6.83 11.71 18.37
N ASN A 158 -7.18 10.59 17.72
CA ASN A 158 -7.51 9.34 18.40
C ASN A 158 -6.33 8.73 19.19
N LYS A 159 -5.10 9.06 18.83
CA LYS A 159 -3.88 8.65 19.55
C LYS A 159 -3.50 9.63 20.67
N GLY A 160 -4.18 10.77 20.78
CA GLY A 160 -3.92 11.80 21.79
C GLY A 160 -2.69 12.65 21.50
N GLU A 161 -2.33 12.80 20.22
CA GLU A 161 -1.10 13.47 19.76
C GLU A 161 -1.36 14.58 18.75
#